data_AF-A0A2M9P5K0-F1
#
_entry.id   AF-A0A2M9P5K0-F1
#
_cell.length_a   1.000
_cell.length_b   1.000
_cell.length_c   1.000
_cell.angle_alpha   90.00
_cell.angle_beta   90.00
_cell.angle_gamma   90.00
#
_symmetry.space_group_name_H-M   'P 1'
#
loop_
_entity.id
_entity.type
_entity.pdbx_description
1 polymer ?
#
loop_
_entity_poly.entity_id
_entity_poly.type
_entity_poly.pdbx_seq_one_letter_code
_entity_poly.pdbx_strand_id
1 'polypeptide(L)'
;AFAGDAFFVFMLVQFLRSIPRDMEEAARVDGATSLQTLLYIVVPMLTPALISVALFQFMWTMNDFLGPLIYLSSVDKFPVSLALKLSIDASEAFEWNKILAMSV
;
A
#
# COMPACT_ATOMS: atom_id res chain seq x y z
N ALA A 1 -4.56 -2.52 -5.68
CA ALA A 1 -3.58 -2.35 -6.77
C ALA A 1 -2.74 -1.13 -6.47
N PHE A 2 -1.41 -1.28 -6.40
CA PHE A 2 -0.49 -0.16 -6.18
C PHE A 2 -0.69 0.88 -7.29
N ALA A 3 -1.02 2.13 -6.95
CA ALA A 3 -1.35 3.22 -7.87
C ALA A 3 -2.68 3.11 -8.66
N GLY A 4 -3.62 2.23 -8.28
CA GLY A 4 -4.97 2.18 -8.88
C GLY A 4 -6.00 3.07 -8.18
N ASP A 5 -5.70 3.53 -6.96
CA ASP A 5 -6.61 4.33 -6.16
C ASP A 5 -6.35 5.83 -6.38
N ALA A 6 -7.41 6.60 -6.67
CA ALA A 6 -7.35 8.03 -6.90
C ALA A 6 -6.74 8.78 -5.71
N PHE A 7 -6.92 8.26 -4.49
CA PHE A 7 -6.32 8.83 -3.28
C PHE A 7 -4.79 8.85 -3.34
N PHE A 8 -4.16 7.73 -3.74
CA PHE A 8 -2.69 7.65 -3.81
C PHE A 8 -2.12 8.51 -4.92
N VAL A 9 -2.81 8.61 -6.06
CA VAL A 9 -2.43 9.53 -7.15
C VAL A 9 -2.48 10.97 -6.66
N PHE A 10 -3.57 11.36 -5.99
CA PHE A 10 -3.70 12.70 -5.42
C PHE A 10 -2.57 13.00 -4.43
N MET A 11 -2.30 12.07 -3.50
CA MET A 11 -1.24 12.23 -2.50
C MET A 11 0.14 12.42 -3.15
N LEU A 12 0.51 11.57 -4.12
CA LEU A 12 1.79 11.69 -4.82
C LEU A 12 1.91 13.00 -5.60
N VAL A 13 0.82 13.47 -6.22
CA VAL A 13 0.79 14.77 -6.92
C VAL A 13 0.97 15.93 -5.95
N GLN A 14 0.38 15.89 -4.75
CA GLN A 14 0.59 16.93 -3.74
C GLN A 14 2.05 16.99 -3.30
N PHE A 15 2.69 15.83 -3.08
CA PHE A 15 4.11 15.78 -2.76
C PHE A 15 4.99 16.27 -3.91
N LEU A 16 4.73 15.87 -5.15
CA LEU A 16 5.44 16.37 -6.32
C LEU A 16 5.37 17.90 -6.44
N ARG A 17 4.19 18.50 -6.19
CA ARG A 17 4.02 19.96 -6.21
C ARG A 17 4.75 20.69 -5.09
N SER A 18 5.05 19.99 -3.99
CA SER A 18 5.81 20.56 -2.88
C SER A 18 7.32 20.60 -3.13
N ILE A 19 7.81 19.87 -4.15
CA ILE A 19 9.23 19.87 -4.51
C ILE A 19 9.59 21.25 -5.10
N PRO A 20 10.58 21.95 -4.53
CA PRO A 20 10.97 23.26 -5.02
C PRO A 20 11.68 23.13 -6.37
N ARG A 21 11.39 24.07 -7.28
CA ARG A 21 11.87 24.04 -8.68
C ARG A 21 13.37 24.30 -8.82
N ASP A 22 13.97 24.95 -7.83
CA ASP A 22 15.40 25.23 -7.75
C ASP A 22 16.26 23.96 -7.78
N MET A 23 15.76 22.84 -7.24
CA MET A 23 16.43 21.54 -7.30
C MET A 23 16.55 21.00 -8.74
N GLU A 24 15.51 21.18 -9.57
CA GLU A 24 15.57 20.78 -10.98
C GLU A 24 16.47 21.70 -11.81
N GLU A 25 16.46 23.00 -11.49
CA GLU A 25 17.35 23.98 -12.12
C GLU A 25 18.82 23.70 -11.78
N ALA A 26 19.13 23.42 -10.51
CA ALA A 26 20.47 23.02 -10.08
C ALA A 26 20.93 21.74 -10.80
N ALA A 27 20.08 20.72 -10.89
CA ALA A 27 20.38 19.49 -11.63
C ALA A 27 20.72 19.75 -13.10
N ARG A 28 20.01 20.70 -13.74
CA ARG A 28 20.27 21.07 -15.13
C ARG A 28 21.58 21.83 -15.28
N VAL A 29 21.93 22.69 -14.33
CA VAL A 29 23.24 23.39 -14.30
C VAL A 29 24.38 22.40 -14.12
N ASP A 30 24.18 21.36 -13.30
CA ASP A 30 25.14 20.27 -13.08
C ASP A 30 25.23 19.29 -14.28
N GLY A 31 24.45 19.52 -15.34
CA GLY A 31 24.46 18.69 -16.55
C GLY A 31 23.73 17.34 -16.41
N ALA A 32 22.90 17.18 -15.38
CA ALA A 32 22.11 15.96 -15.20
C ALA A 32 21.04 15.84 -16.30
N THR A 33 20.90 14.64 -16.87
CA THR A 33 19.81 14.32 -17.79
C THR A 33 18.47 14.23 -17.05
N SER A 34 17.35 14.44 -17.74
CA SER A 34 16.02 14.39 -17.11
C SER A 34 15.73 13.07 -16.37
N LEU A 35 16.26 11.94 -16.86
CA LEU A 35 16.12 10.65 -16.19
C LEU A 35 16.96 10.58 -14.90
N GLN A 36 18.15 11.18 -14.90
CA GLN A 36 18.98 11.28 -13.69
C GLN A 36 18.31 12.20 -12.66
N THR A 37 17.78 13.35 -13.06
CA THR A 37 17.01 14.23 -12.16
C THR A 37 15.81 13.50 -11.56
N LEU A 38 15.08 12.73 -12.36
CA LEU A 38 13.96 11.92 -11.86
C LEU A 38 14.43 10.90 -10.80
N LEU A 39 15.43 10.07 -11.13
CA LEU A 39 15.83 8.94 -10.27
C LEU A 39 16.64 9.36 -9.05
N TYR A 40 17.48 10.38 -9.16
CA TYR A 40 18.44 10.77 -8.11
C TYR A 40 18.00 11.98 -7.29
N ILE A 41 17.03 12.76 -7.76
CA ILE A 41 16.55 13.97 -7.04
C ILE A 41 15.08 13.81 -6.71
N VAL A 42 14.21 13.68 -7.72
CA VAL A 42 12.76 13.65 -7.50
C VAL A 42 12.31 12.42 -6.72
N VAL A 43 12.72 11.21 -7.11
CA VAL A 43 12.32 9.96 -6.44
C VAL A 43 12.76 9.92 -4.97
N PRO A 44 14.02 10.24 -4.59
CA PRO A 44 14.43 10.33 -3.20
C PRO A 44 13.62 11.33 -2.38
N MET A 45 13.27 12.49 -2.95
CA MET A 45 12.41 13.48 -2.30
C MET A 45 10.96 12.99 -2.10
N LEU A 46 10.49 12.10 -2.98
CA LEU A 46 9.18 11.45 -2.85
C LEU A 46 9.17 10.26 -1.88
N THR A 47 10.32 9.81 -1.37
CA THR A 47 10.42 8.66 -0.46
C THR A 47 9.43 8.68 0.70
N PRO A 48 9.21 9.80 1.42
CA PRO A 48 8.23 9.85 2.51
C PRO A 48 6.80 9.55 2.05
N ALA A 49 6.43 10.04 0.86
CA ALA A 49 5.13 9.79 0.25
C ALA A 49 4.99 8.34 -0.19
N LEU A 50 6.03 7.78 -0.81
CA LEU A 50 6.06 6.39 -1.26
C LEU A 50 5.94 5.40 -0.09
N ILE A 51 6.62 5.68 1.03
CA ILE A 51 6.48 4.89 2.27
C ILE A 51 5.03 4.95 2.77
N SER A 52 4.42 6.13 2.77
CA SER A 52 3.02 6.31 3.20
C SER A 52 2.05 5.52 2.31
N VAL A 53 2.22 5.58 0.97
CA VAL A 53 1.43 4.76 0.02
C VAL A 53 1.58 3.28 0.34
N ALA A 54 2.83 2.81 0.51
CA ALA A 54 3.11 1.40 0.76
C ALA A 54 2.46 0.92 2.06
N LEU A 55 2.54 1.72 3.13
CA LEU A 55 1.91 1.41 4.41
C LEU A 55 0.39 1.30 4.30
N PHE A 56 -0.28 2.33 3.76
CA PHE A 56 -1.73 2.31 3.63
C PHE A 56 -2.20 1.17 2.71
N GLN A 57 -1.55 0.97 1.57
CA GLN A 57 -1.89 -0.13 0.66
C GLN A 57 -1.72 -1.49 1.33
N PHE A 58 -0.62 -1.70 2.08
CA PHE A 58 -0.38 -2.95 2.78
C PHE A 58 -1.45 -3.21 3.85
N MET A 59 -1.74 -2.21 4.69
CA MET A 59 -2.77 -2.31 5.72
C MET A 59 -4.14 -2.62 5.12
N TRP A 60 -4.55 -1.91 4.06
CA TRP A 60 -5.85 -2.15 3.43
C TRP A 60 -5.94 -3.52 2.75
N THR A 61 -4.85 -3.96 2.10
CA THR A 61 -4.83 -5.28 1.46
C THR A 61 -4.93 -6.41 2.49
N MET A 62 -4.25 -6.27 3.63
CA MET A 62 -4.35 -7.26 4.71
C MET A 62 -5.71 -7.28 5.39
N ASN A 63 -6.43 -6.15 5.39
CA ASN A 63 -7.78 -6.05 5.94
C ASN A 63 -8.91 -6.32 4.93
N ASP A 64 -8.58 -6.54 3.65
CA ASP A 64 -9.58 -6.82 2.63
C ASP A 64 -10.19 -8.21 2.83
N PHE A 65 -11.52 -8.24 2.93
CA PHE A 65 -12.31 -9.44 3.15
C PHE A 65 -13.15 -9.80 1.91
N LEU A 66 -13.80 -8.80 1.32
CA LEU A 66 -14.79 -9.02 0.26
C LEU A 66 -14.13 -9.46 -1.04
N GLY A 67 -12.99 -8.87 -1.42
CA GLY A 67 -12.29 -9.26 -2.64
C GLY A 67 -11.91 -10.75 -2.62
N PRO A 68 -11.12 -11.20 -1.63
CA PRO A 68 -10.76 -12.61 -1.48
C PRO A 68 -11.97 -13.55 -1.39
N LEU A 69 -13.02 -13.17 -0.66
CA LEU A 69 -14.23 -14.00 -0.52
C LEU A 69 -14.94 -14.25 -1.86
N ILE A 70 -14.98 -13.25 -2.74
CA ILE A 70 -15.67 -13.36 -4.05
C ILE A 70 -14.80 -14.11 -5.07
N TYR A 71 -13.49 -13.89 -5.05
CA TYR A 71 -12.58 -14.39 -6.11
C TYR A 71 -11.89 -15.73 -5.77
N LEU A 72 -11.80 -16.10 -4.49
CA LEU A 72 -11.13 -17.34 -4.08
C LEU A 72 -12.14 -18.44 -3.80
N SER A 73 -11.95 -19.59 -4.46
CA SER A 73 -12.77 -20.79 -4.26
C SER A 73 -12.07 -21.89 -3.45
N SER A 74 -10.76 -21.77 -3.20
CA SER A 74 -9.96 -22.75 -2.46
C SER A 74 -9.48 -22.18 -1.13
N VAL A 75 -9.73 -22.92 -0.04
CA VAL A 75 -9.41 -22.51 1.34
C VAL A 75 -7.90 -22.31 1.55
N ASP A 76 -7.05 -23.10 0.89
CA ASP A 76 -5.58 -23.00 1.01
C ASP A 76 -5.01 -21.66 0.52
N LYS A 77 -5.81 -20.86 -0.20
CA LYS A 77 -5.41 -19.55 -0.73
C LYS A 77 -6.00 -18.39 0.07
N PHE A 78 -6.77 -18.67 1.12
CA PHE A 78 -7.44 -17.63 1.88
C PHE A 78 -6.40 -16.77 2.62
N PRO A 79 -6.47 -15.43 2.48
CA PRO A 79 -5.72 -14.56 3.36
C PRO A 79 -6.22 -14.75 4.80
N VAL A 80 -5.33 -14.53 5.76
CA VAL A 80 -5.61 -14.71 7.19
C VAL A 80 -6.87 -13.95 7.61
N SER A 81 -7.08 -12.74 7.11
CA SER A 81 -8.28 -11.92 7.38
C SER A 81 -9.60 -12.55 6.94
N LEU A 82 -9.61 -13.27 5.80
CA LEU A 82 -10.76 -14.03 5.31
C LEU A 82 -11.01 -15.26 6.18
N ALA A 83 -9.97 -16.05 6.41
CA ALA A 83 -10.06 -17.27 7.21
C ALA A 83 -10.54 -16.98 8.64
N LEU A 84 -10.04 -15.91 9.26
CA LEU A 84 -10.40 -15.52 10.62
C LEU A 84 -11.87 -15.13 10.74
N LYS A 85 -12.38 -14.32 9.80
CA LYS A 85 -13.79 -13.93 9.77
C LYS A 85 -14.74 -15.10 9.52
N LEU A 86 -14.34 -16.06 8.68
CA LEU A 86 -15.13 -17.27 8.44
C LEU A 86 -15.08 -18.26 9.62
N SER A 87 -14.02 -18.24 10.42
CA SER A 87 -13.86 -19.12 11.59
C SER A 87 -14.70 -18.71 12.80
N ILE A 88 -15.30 -17.51 12.79
CA ILE A 88 -16.20 -17.00 13.85
C ILE A 88 -17.66 -17.39 13.52
N ASP A 89 -17.88 -18.52 12.83
CA ASP A 89 -19.23 -18.95 12.47
C ASP A 89 -20.04 -19.35 13.72
N ALA A 90 -21.31 -18.93 13.79
CA ALA A 90 -22.15 -18.97 14.99
C ALA A 90 -22.65 -20.37 15.38
N SER A 91 -22.21 -21.40 14.65
CA SER A 91 -22.74 -22.77 14.68
C SER A 91 -21.99 -23.70 15.65
N GLU A 92 -20.75 -23.37 16.01
CA GLU A 92 -19.92 -24.14 16.96
C GLU A 92 -19.44 -23.24 18.12
N ALA A 93 -19.09 -23.87 19.25
CA ALA A 93 -18.52 -23.15 20.39
C ALA A 93 -17.25 -22.42 19.95
N PHE A 94 -17.21 -21.10 20.17
CA PHE A 94 -16.07 -20.26 19.77
C PHE A 94 -14.78 -20.72 20.47
N GLU A 95 -13.85 -21.28 19.69
CA GLU A 95 -12.47 -21.58 20.11
C GLU A 95 -11.66 -20.26 20.19
N TRP A 96 -11.95 -19.46 21.23
CA TRP A 96 -11.34 -18.14 21.46
C TRP A 96 -9.80 -18.18 21.48
N ASN A 97 -9.22 -19.26 21.99
CA ASN A 97 -7.79 -19.55 21.94
C ASN A 97 -7.22 -19.48 20.52
N LYS A 98 -7.86 -20.14 19.54
CA LYS A 98 -7.40 -20.20 18.15
C LYS A 98 -7.68 -18.90 17.42
N ILE A 99 -8.85 -18.30 17.65
CA ILE A 99 -9.23 -17.02 17.03
C ILE A 99 -8.26 -15.91 17.44
N LEU A 100 -7.96 -15.80 18.73
CA LEU A 100 -7.02 -14.79 19.24
C LEU A 100 -5.58 -15.05 18.77
N ALA A 101 -5.15 -16.31 18.66
CA ALA A 101 -3.81 -16.66 18.17
C ALA A 101 -3.60 -16.31 16.68
N MET A 102 -4.68 -16.29 15.89
CA MET A 102 -4.63 -15.94 14.46
C MET A 102 -4.87 -14.44 14.21
N SER A 103 -5.34 -13.69 15.22
CA SER A 103 -5.60 -12.24 15.08
C SER A 103 -4.28 -11.48 14.98
N VAL A 104 -4.21 -10.58 13.99
CA VAL A 104 -3.10 -9.64 13.78
C VAL A 104 -3.50 -8.26 14.33
#